data_AF-A5DVD7-F1
#
_entry.id   AF-A5DVD7-F1
#
_cell.length_a   1.000
_cell.length_b   1.000
_cell.length_c   1.000
_cell.angle_alpha   90.00
_cell.angle_beta   90.00
_cell.angle_gamma   90.00
#
_symmetry.space_group_name_H-M   'P 1'
#
loop_
_entity.id
_entity.type
_entity.pdbx_description
1 polymer ?
#
loop_
_entity_poly.entity_id
_entity_poly.type
_entity_poly.pdbx_seq_one_letter_code
_entity_poly.pdbx_strand_id
1 'polypeptide(L)'
;MVSWSRILNPSLLLVPQSVYQDVSTPQQASVEQYNVIKYLGGSAPYIQREGYGISTNFPSTCSIEQVQMISRHGERFPSKGDGVAFEKVLTKFQKYGEFKGDLSFLNTYQYFVTDSDYYEKETSPENSKGPYAGTTNAFRHGVYFANRYKDLFNGETLPVFTSNSGRCFQTANFFARGLLGDDYDDGADGAGADGAGDGTKVKYTRY
;
A
#
# COMPACT_ATOMS: atom_id res chain seq x y z
N MET A 1 -16.14 -24.18 8.42
CA MET A 1 -17.06 -23.04 8.24
C MET A 1 -16.58 -21.92 9.16
N VAL A 2 -15.91 -20.89 8.63
CA VAL A 2 -15.47 -19.76 9.46
C VAL A 2 -16.66 -18.81 9.58
N SER A 3 -17.28 -18.78 10.76
CA SER A 3 -18.34 -17.82 11.08
C SER A 3 -17.73 -16.42 11.09
N TRP A 4 -17.99 -15.64 10.05
CA TRP A 4 -17.73 -14.20 10.07
C TRP A 4 -18.68 -13.58 11.11
N SER A 5 -18.15 -13.36 12.32
CA SER A 5 -18.88 -12.63 13.36
C SER A 5 -19.16 -11.22 12.86
N ARG A 6 -20.45 -10.84 12.80
CA ARG A 6 -20.91 -9.47 12.50
C ARG A 6 -20.44 -8.42 13.53
N ILE A 7 -19.76 -8.83 14.60
CA ILE A 7 -19.32 -7.98 15.70
C ILE A 7 -17.96 -7.32 15.40
N LEU A 8 -17.11 -7.97 14.59
CA LEU A 8 -15.85 -7.36 14.17
C LEU A 8 -16.15 -6.47 12.97
N ASN A 9 -16.33 -5.17 13.20
CA ASN A 9 -16.38 -4.19 12.11
C ASN A 9 -15.03 -4.26 11.36
N PRO A 10 -14.97 -4.74 10.11
CA PRO A 10 -13.73 -4.75 9.33
C PRO A 10 -13.38 -3.34 8.80
N SER A 11 -13.87 -2.31 9.50
CA SER A 11 -13.70 -0.92 9.15
C SER A 11 -12.41 -0.39 9.77
N LEU A 12 -11.76 0.53 9.06
CA LEU A 12 -10.64 1.30 9.61
C LEU A 12 -11.13 2.44 10.52
N LEU A 13 -12.45 2.63 10.68
CA LEU A 13 -13.03 3.71 11.48
C LEU A 13 -13.34 3.25 12.91
N LEU A 14 -12.75 3.93 13.89
CA LEU A 14 -12.95 3.72 15.32
C LEU A 14 -14.18 4.49 15.84
N VAL A 15 -15.32 4.35 15.17
CA VAL A 15 -16.56 5.05 15.55
C VAL A 15 -17.78 4.15 15.29
N PRO A 16 -18.76 4.10 16.20
CA PRO A 16 -20.01 3.38 15.98
C PRO A 16 -20.92 4.07 14.95
N GLN A 17 -21.94 3.35 14.47
CA GLN A 17 -22.92 3.87 13.52
C GLN A 17 -23.77 5.03 14.09
N SER A 18 -23.79 5.23 15.41
CA SER A 18 -24.50 6.36 16.03
C SER A 18 -23.96 7.73 15.60
N VAL A 19 -22.77 7.80 14.99
CA VAL A 19 -22.25 9.02 14.36
C VAL A 19 -23.17 9.55 13.25
N TYR A 20 -24.04 8.70 12.70
CA TYR A 20 -25.01 9.06 11.66
C TYR A 20 -26.45 9.24 12.18
N GLN A 21 -26.70 9.16 13.50
CA GLN A 21 -28.08 9.04 14.02
C GLN A 21 -28.93 10.31 13.82
N ASP A 22 -28.30 11.48 13.77
CA ASP A 22 -28.96 12.80 13.73
C ASP A 22 -28.58 13.63 12.48
N VAL A 23 -28.05 12.97 11.45
CA VAL A 23 -27.73 13.61 10.16
C VAL A 23 -28.78 13.26 9.11
N SER A 24 -29.11 14.22 8.22
CA SER A 24 -30.02 13.95 7.10
C SER A 24 -29.36 13.14 5.99
N THR A 25 -28.04 13.24 5.84
CA THR A 25 -27.24 12.41 4.93
C THR A 25 -25.91 11.97 5.57
N PRO A 26 -25.37 10.79 5.22
CA PRO A 26 -24.11 10.31 5.78
C PRO A 26 -22.91 11.25 5.54
N GLN A 27 -22.95 12.05 4.47
CA GLN A 27 -21.89 13.01 4.12
C GLN A 27 -21.78 14.19 5.11
N GLN A 28 -22.80 14.42 5.94
CA GLN A 28 -22.72 15.43 7.01
C GLN A 28 -21.92 14.96 8.22
N ALA A 29 -21.65 13.65 8.34
CA ALA A 29 -20.89 13.10 9.45
C ALA A 29 -19.37 13.17 9.17
N SER A 30 -18.61 13.68 10.13
CA SER A 30 -17.14 13.74 10.06
C SER A 30 -16.51 12.45 10.60
N VAL A 31 -16.45 11.40 9.77
CA VAL A 31 -15.96 10.08 10.23
C VAL A 31 -14.48 9.83 9.98
N GLU A 32 -13.86 10.53 9.03
CA GLU A 32 -12.45 10.31 8.66
C GLU A 32 -11.46 10.60 9.81
N GLN A 33 -11.83 11.48 10.73
CA GLN A 33 -11.06 11.75 11.95
C GLN A 33 -10.88 10.49 12.81
N TYR A 34 -11.81 9.53 12.73
CA TYR A 34 -11.72 8.27 13.48
C TYR A 34 -10.98 7.16 12.73
N ASN A 35 -10.36 7.43 11.58
CA ASN A 35 -9.61 6.42 10.86
C ASN A 35 -8.34 6.02 11.64
N VAL A 36 -8.24 4.75 12.04
CA VAL A 36 -7.14 4.20 12.85
C VAL A 36 -5.76 4.43 12.23
N ILE A 37 -5.67 4.49 10.89
CA ILE A 37 -4.41 4.75 10.18
C ILE A 37 -3.79 6.08 10.60
N LYS A 38 -4.61 7.12 10.88
CA LYS A 38 -4.14 8.44 11.34
C LYS A 38 -3.36 8.36 12.66
N TYR A 39 -3.54 7.30 13.45
CA TYR A 39 -2.99 7.14 14.79
C TYR A 39 -1.86 6.10 14.88
N LEU A 40 -1.47 5.48 13.77
CA LEU A 40 -0.46 4.42 13.71
C LEU A 40 0.91 4.88 13.19
N GLY A 41 1.15 6.20 13.15
CA GLY A 41 2.48 6.77 12.95
C GLY A 41 3.18 6.39 11.63
N GLY A 42 2.41 6.08 10.59
CA GLY A 42 2.95 5.64 9.29
C GLY A 42 3.38 4.17 9.23
N SER A 43 3.00 3.35 10.21
CA SER A 43 3.18 1.89 10.19
C SER A 43 1.99 1.13 9.61
N ALA A 44 0.89 1.82 9.34
CA ALA A 44 -0.34 1.27 8.78
C ALA A 44 -0.44 1.52 7.26
N PRO A 45 -1.49 1.01 6.59
CA PRO A 45 -1.69 1.25 5.16
C PRO A 45 -1.74 2.71 4.75
N TYR A 46 -1.63 2.98 3.46
CA TYR A 46 -1.79 4.31 2.90
C TYR A 46 -3.17 4.88 3.24
N ILE A 47 -3.17 6.15 3.62
CA ILE A 47 -4.37 6.98 3.71
C ILE A 47 -4.08 8.30 2.99
N GLN A 48 -5.06 8.79 2.24
CA GLN A 48 -4.95 10.10 1.63
C GLN A 48 -4.90 11.18 2.74
N ARG A 49 -4.07 12.19 2.53
CA ARG A 49 -4.00 13.34 3.44
C ARG A 49 -5.33 14.08 3.43
N GLU A 50 -5.77 14.49 4.63
CA GLU A 50 -6.88 15.44 4.78
C GLU A 50 -6.50 16.78 4.14
N GLY A 51 -7.23 17.11 3.07
CA GLY A 51 -7.01 18.32 2.28
C GLY A 51 -7.81 19.51 2.82
N TYR A 52 -7.77 20.60 2.07
CA TYR A 52 -8.49 21.84 2.40
C TYR A 52 -9.67 22.11 1.45
N GLY A 53 -10.21 21.06 0.83
CA GLY A 53 -11.26 21.18 -0.19
C GLY A 53 -10.79 21.72 -1.54
N ILE A 54 -9.49 21.97 -1.71
CA ILE A 54 -8.90 22.41 -2.98
C ILE A 54 -8.88 21.23 -3.94
N SER A 55 -9.47 21.41 -5.12
CA SER A 55 -9.48 20.41 -6.17
C SER A 55 -8.05 20.05 -6.59
N THR A 56 -7.79 18.76 -6.73
CA THR A 56 -6.56 18.29 -7.34
C THR A 56 -6.63 18.30 -8.87
N ASN A 57 -7.75 18.62 -9.51
CA ASN A 57 -7.80 18.64 -10.98
C ASN A 57 -6.97 19.81 -11.54
N PHE A 58 -6.38 19.62 -12.72
CA PHE A 58 -5.71 20.71 -13.40
C PHE A 58 -6.73 21.77 -13.82
N PRO A 59 -6.46 23.07 -13.63
CA PRO A 59 -7.29 24.11 -14.20
C PRO A 59 -7.36 23.95 -15.72
N SER A 60 -8.54 24.14 -16.32
CA SER A 60 -8.75 23.97 -17.77
C SER A 60 -7.94 24.95 -18.63
N THR A 61 -7.41 26.01 -18.02
CA THR A 61 -6.57 27.04 -18.66
C THR A 61 -5.08 26.74 -18.56
N CYS A 62 -4.67 25.61 -17.95
CA CYS A 62 -3.28 25.28 -17.70
C CYS A 62 -2.89 23.98 -18.40
N SER A 63 -1.67 23.94 -18.94
CA SER A 63 -0.98 22.71 -19.33
C SER A 63 0.07 22.37 -18.28
N ILE A 64 0.26 21.08 -18.02
CA ILE A 64 1.35 20.60 -17.16
C ILE A 64 2.56 20.38 -18.05
N GLU A 65 3.72 20.86 -17.60
CA GLU A 65 4.99 20.70 -18.32
C GLU A 65 5.92 19.70 -17.63
N GLN A 66 5.79 19.54 -16.31
CA GLN A 66 6.63 18.65 -15.53
C GLN A 66 5.90 18.15 -14.28
N VAL A 67 6.23 16.92 -13.87
CA VAL A 67 5.83 16.35 -12.59
C VAL A 67 7.04 15.70 -11.93
N GLN A 68 7.14 15.84 -10.60
CA GLN A 68 8.12 15.15 -9.79
C GLN A 68 7.39 14.40 -8.68
N MET A 69 7.73 13.13 -8.50
CA MET A 69 7.17 12.31 -7.44
C MET A 69 8.30 11.77 -6.56
N ILE A 70 8.19 12.04 -5.27
CA ILE A 70 9.01 11.38 -4.25
C ILE A 70 8.06 10.46 -3.48
N SER A 71 8.18 9.16 -3.71
CA SER A 71 7.35 8.16 -3.04
C SER A 71 8.15 7.44 -1.96
N ARG A 72 7.49 7.18 -0.82
CA ARG A 72 7.94 6.14 0.11
C ARG A 72 7.75 4.76 -0.55
N HIS A 73 8.43 3.75 -0.02
CA HIS A 73 8.03 2.36 -0.21
C HIS A 73 6.56 2.13 0.23
N GLY A 74 5.91 1.09 -0.29
CA GLY A 74 4.56 0.72 0.09
C GLY A 74 4.47 0.08 1.48
N GLU A 75 3.32 -0.52 1.76
CA GLU A 75 3.07 -1.31 2.96
C GLU A 75 4.01 -2.51 3.04
N ARG A 76 4.62 -2.69 4.21
CA ARG A 76 5.66 -3.71 4.41
C ARG A 76 5.39 -4.53 5.66
N PHE A 77 6.05 -5.68 5.73
CA PHE A 77 6.25 -6.39 6.97
C PHE A 77 7.09 -5.55 7.96
N PRO A 78 7.09 -5.89 9.26
CA PRO A 78 7.90 -5.21 10.27
C PRO A 78 9.39 -5.17 9.90
N SER A 79 10.12 -4.22 10.49
CA SER A 79 11.57 -4.28 10.41
C SER A 79 12.07 -5.51 11.17
N LYS A 80 13.33 -5.94 10.95
CA LYS A 80 13.90 -7.03 11.73
C LYS A 80 13.88 -6.73 13.23
N GLY A 81 14.18 -5.49 13.61
CA GLY A 81 14.17 -5.04 15.00
C GLY A 81 12.77 -5.10 15.62
N ASP A 82 11.77 -4.57 14.92
CA ASP A 82 10.37 -4.62 15.37
C ASP A 82 9.87 -6.05 15.43
N GLY A 83 10.21 -6.88 14.44
CA GLY A 83 9.88 -8.30 14.40
C GLY A 83 10.36 -9.05 15.65
N VAL A 84 11.64 -8.90 15.99
CA VAL A 84 12.22 -9.47 17.22
C VAL A 84 11.53 -8.93 18.48
N ALA A 85 11.15 -7.65 18.49
CA ALA A 85 10.41 -7.08 19.62
C ALA A 85 9.00 -7.69 19.74
N PHE A 86 8.29 -7.88 18.63
CA PHE A 86 6.96 -8.49 18.60
C PHE A 86 7.00 -9.96 19.00
N GLU A 87 8.00 -10.72 18.55
CA GLU A 87 8.22 -12.12 18.96
C GLU A 87 8.44 -12.24 20.48
N LYS A 88 9.20 -11.32 21.08
CA LYS A 88 9.39 -11.28 22.54
C LYS A 88 8.08 -11.03 23.29
N VAL A 89 7.24 -10.12 22.79
CA VAL A 89 5.91 -9.85 23.36
C VAL A 89 5.01 -11.09 23.22
N LEU A 90 4.99 -11.71 22.05
CA LEU A 90 4.21 -12.92 21.81
C LEU A 90 4.64 -14.09 22.71
N THR A 91 5.95 -14.26 22.91
CA THR A 91 6.49 -15.26 23.84
C THR A 91 5.99 -15.04 25.27
N LYS A 92 5.84 -13.78 25.70
CA LYS A 92 5.24 -13.48 27.01
C LYS A 92 3.76 -13.85 27.05
N PHE A 93 3.02 -13.59 25.97
CA PHE A 93 1.60 -13.95 25.90
C PHE A 93 1.39 -15.47 25.94
N GLN A 94 2.19 -16.23 25.20
CA GLN A 94 2.11 -17.70 25.20
C GLN A 94 2.40 -18.33 26.57
N LYS A 95 3.14 -17.64 27.45
CA LYS A 95 3.47 -18.11 28.80
C LYS A 95 2.46 -17.68 29.87
N TYR A 96 1.48 -16.84 29.54
CA TYR A 96 0.56 -16.27 30.52
C TYR A 96 -0.46 -17.29 31.02
N GLY A 97 -1.11 -18.02 30.11
CA GLY A 97 -2.26 -18.88 30.40
C GLY A 97 -3.45 -18.49 29.53
N GLU A 98 -4.67 -18.63 30.06
CA GLU A 98 -5.89 -18.31 29.32
C GLU A 98 -6.22 -16.81 29.38
N PHE A 99 -6.40 -16.18 28.23
CA PHE A 99 -6.84 -14.79 28.11
C PHE A 99 -8.37 -14.67 28.14
N LYS A 100 -8.89 -13.58 28.71
CA LYS A 100 -10.31 -13.22 28.77
C LYS A 100 -10.53 -11.79 28.27
N GLY A 101 -11.79 -11.42 28.03
CA GLY A 101 -12.15 -10.07 27.56
C GLY A 101 -11.53 -9.73 26.21
N ASP A 102 -11.10 -8.49 26.01
CA ASP A 102 -10.55 -7.99 24.74
C ASP A 102 -9.32 -8.77 24.24
N LEU A 103 -8.61 -9.46 25.13
CA LEU A 103 -7.44 -10.27 24.79
C LEU A 103 -7.76 -11.74 24.52
N SER A 104 -9.03 -12.16 24.61
CA SER A 104 -9.40 -13.58 24.43
C SER A 104 -9.06 -14.14 23.06
N PHE A 105 -8.89 -13.28 22.04
CA PHE A 105 -8.43 -13.69 20.71
C PHE A 105 -7.01 -14.27 20.74
N LEU A 106 -6.17 -13.88 21.72
CA LEU A 106 -4.81 -14.38 21.86
C LEU A 106 -4.75 -15.88 22.15
N ASN A 107 -5.83 -16.47 22.69
CA ASN A 107 -5.91 -17.92 22.93
C ASN A 107 -5.79 -18.75 21.66
N THR A 108 -6.17 -18.19 20.50
CA THR A 108 -6.13 -18.87 19.19
C THR A 108 -5.33 -18.07 18.16
N TYR A 109 -4.58 -17.06 18.60
CA TYR A 109 -3.88 -16.16 17.72
C TYR A 109 -2.57 -16.77 17.22
N GLN A 110 -2.37 -16.72 15.91
CA GLN A 110 -1.09 -17.02 15.26
C GLN A 110 -0.42 -15.71 14.87
N TYR A 111 0.90 -15.64 15.08
CA TYR A 111 1.67 -14.48 14.65
C TYR A 111 1.53 -14.24 13.14
N PHE A 112 1.33 -12.98 12.78
CA PHE A 112 1.02 -12.60 11.39
C PHE A 112 2.23 -12.69 10.45
N VAL A 113 3.45 -12.74 10.97
CA VAL A 113 4.65 -13.02 10.17
C VAL A 113 4.95 -14.51 10.26
N THR A 114 4.57 -15.26 9.23
CA THR A 114 4.73 -16.72 9.18
C THR A 114 6.13 -17.16 8.80
N ASP A 115 6.91 -16.27 8.20
CA ASP A 115 8.29 -16.49 7.78
C ASP A 115 9.13 -15.23 8.11
N SER A 116 10.17 -15.39 8.91
CA SER A 116 11.06 -14.29 9.31
C SER A 116 11.81 -13.65 8.14
N ASP A 117 11.93 -14.35 7.00
CA ASP A 117 12.54 -13.79 5.79
C ASP A 117 11.68 -12.68 5.16
N TYR A 118 10.41 -12.58 5.55
CA TYR A 118 9.53 -11.49 5.17
C TYR A 118 9.80 -10.19 5.92
N TYR A 119 10.56 -10.19 7.02
CA TYR A 119 10.96 -8.93 7.65
C TYR A 119 11.66 -8.01 6.64
N GLU A 120 11.39 -6.70 6.73
CA GLU A 120 11.83 -5.65 5.81
C GLU A 120 11.23 -5.65 4.40
N LYS A 121 10.49 -6.70 3.99
CA LYS A 121 9.93 -6.84 2.64
C LYS A 121 8.63 -6.06 2.47
N GLU A 122 8.36 -5.62 1.24
CA GLU A 122 7.01 -5.20 0.87
C GLU A 122 6.03 -6.36 1.10
N THR A 123 4.82 -6.01 1.50
CA THR A 123 3.70 -6.94 1.40
C THR A 123 3.25 -6.99 -0.06
N SER A 124 2.99 -8.19 -0.56
CA SER A 124 2.57 -8.46 -1.93
C SER A 124 1.46 -9.50 -1.94
N PRO A 125 0.73 -9.66 -3.05
CA PRO A 125 -0.22 -10.76 -3.21
C PRO A 125 0.38 -12.16 -3.02
N GLU A 126 1.71 -12.30 -3.17
CA GLU A 126 2.42 -13.57 -3.01
C GLU A 126 2.69 -13.91 -1.55
N ASN A 127 3.00 -12.90 -0.72
CA ASN A 127 3.44 -13.10 0.67
C ASN A 127 2.43 -12.61 1.72
N SER A 128 1.34 -11.95 1.30
CA SER A 128 0.31 -11.39 2.16
C SER A 128 -1.09 -11.58 1.56
N LYS A 129 -2.08 -11.85 2.42
CA LYS A 129 -3.47 -12.14 2.01
C LYS A 129 -4.43 -10.96 2.25
N GLY A 130 -3.90 -9.77 2.56
CA GLY A 130 -4.69 -8.57 2.86
C GLY A 130 -4.89 -7.64 1.65
N PRO A 131 -5.90 -6.76 1.69
CA PRO A 131 -6.16 -5.79 0.60
C PRO A 131 -5.16 -4.63 0.56
N TYR A 132 -4.24 -4.57 1.54
CA TYR A 132 -3.31 -3.47 1.77
C TYR A 132 -1.87 -3.84 1.39
N ALA A 133 -1.69 -4.71 0.40
CA ALA A 133 -0.36 -5.08 -0.06
C ALA A 133 0.37 -3.87 -0.68
N GLY A 134 1.59 -3.61 -0.23
CA GLY A 134 2.42 -2.48 -0.66
C GLY A 134 2.74 -2.49 -2.15
N THR A 135 2.99 -3.67 -2.74
CA THR A 135 3.19 -3.77 -4.19
C THR A 135 1.92 -3.47 -4.98
N THR A 136 0.75 -3.87 -4.46
CA THR A 136 -0.55 -3.53 -5.05
C THR A 136 -0.85 -2.03 -4.94
N ASN A 137 -0.51 -1.41 -3.81
CA ASN A 137 -0.63 0.03 -3.63
C ASN A 137 0.26 0.79 -4.64
N ALA A 138 1.53 0.40 -4.74
CA ALA A 138 2.48 0.99 -5.70
C ALA A 138 1.99 0.87 -7.15
N PHE A 139 1.49 -0.31 -7.54
CA PHE A 139 0.93 -0.54 -8.87
C PHE A 139 -0.28 0.35 -9.15
N ARG A 140 -1.26 0.39 -8.24
CA ARG A 140 -2.45 1.27 -8.37
C ARG A 140 -2.05 2.73 -8.44
N HIS A 141 -1.03 3.14 -7.68
CA HIS A 141 -0.51 4.49 -7.75
C HIS A 141 0.10 4.77 -9.13
N GLY A 142 0.85 3.84 -9.72
CA GLY A 142 1.34 3.94 -11.10
C GLY A 142 0.21 4.16 -12.11
N VAL A 143 -0.85 3.35 -12.04
CA VAL A 143 -2.03 3.49 -12.92
C VAL A 143 -2.71 4.84 -12.75
N TYR A 144 -2.90 5.28 -11.50
CA TYR A 144 -3.46 6.60 -11.20
C TYR A 144 -2.57 7.72 -11.75
N PHE A 145 -1.24 7.57 -11.64
CA PHE A 145 -0.27 8.53 -12.15
C PHE A 145 -0.32 8.61 -13.68
N ALA A 146 -0.41 7.46 -14.37
CA ALA A 146 -0.58 7.41 -15.83
C ALA A 146 -1.85 8.14 -16.27
N ASN A 147 -2.99 7.86 -15.65
CA ASN A 147 -4.27 8.52 -15.97
C ASN A 147 -4.21 10.05 -15.88
N ARG A 148 -3.26 10.57 -15.10
CA ARG A 148 -3.13 11.99 -14.82
C ARG A 148 -1.99 12.67 -15.59
N TYR A 149 -0.91 11.95 -15.88
CA TYR A 149 0.34 12.53 -16.38
C TYR A 149 0.88 11.84 -17.62
N LYS A 150 0.20 10.83 -18.19
CA LYS A 150 0.70 10.05 -19.34
C LYS A 150 1.14 10.92 -20.52
N ASP A 151 0.47 12.06 -20.74
CA ASP A 151 0.77 12.96 -21.85
C ASP A 151 2.15 13.65 -21.71
N LEU A 152 2.77 13.58 -20.53
CA LEU A 152 4.14 14.04 -20.29
C LEU A 152 5.21 13.03 -20.71
N PHE A 153 4.81 11.78 -21.03
CA PHE A 153 5.72 10.71 -21.41
C PHE A 153 5.71 10.56 -22.93
N ASN A 154 6.90 10.45 -23.52
CA ASN A 154 7.13 10.45 -24.96
C ASN A 154 7.49 9.07 -25.53
N GLY A 155 7.28 8.00 -24.75
CA GLY A 155 7.66 6.62 -25.12
C GLY A 155 9.16 6.34 -25.06
N GLU A 156 10.00 7.32 -24.69
CA GLU A 156 11.42 7.08 -24.44
C GLU A 156 11.63 6.27 -23.17
N THR A 157 12.87 5.77 -22.98
CA THR A 157 13.25 5.04 -21.78
C THR A 157 12.92 5.84 -20.52
N LEU A 158 12.09 5.30 -19.65
CA LEU A 158 11.68 5.93 -18.40
C LEU A 158 12.81 5.84 -17.35
N PRO A 159 13.43 6.96 -16.92
CA PRO A 159 14.36 6.94 -15.81
C PRO A 159 13.61 6.84 -14.47
N VAL A 160 13.97 5.86 -13.65
CA VAL A 160 13.41 5.69 -12.29
C VAL A 160 14.54 5.69 -11.27
N PHE A 161 14.44 6.57 -10.28
CA PHE A 161 15.42 6.68 -9.20
C PHE A 161 14.88 6.04 -7.92
N THR A 162 15.70 5.26 -7.23
CA THR A 162 15.35 4.64 -5.95
C THR A 162 16.57 4.54 -5.05
N SER A 163 16.36 4.44 -3.73
CA SER A 163 17.43 3.95 -2.84
C SER A 163 17.76 2.47 -3.12
N ASN A 164 18.88 2.00 -2.59
CA ASN A 164 19.31 0.61 -2.60
C ASN A 164 18.51 -0.34 -1.68
N SER A 165 17.53 0.17 -0.91
CA SER A 165 16.64 -0.67 -0.11
C SER A 165 15.75 -1.54 -1.00
N GLY A 166 15.70 -2.86 -0.70
CA GLY A 166 14.93 -3.82 -1.50
C GLY A 166 13.44 -3.46 -1.64
N ARG A 167 12.80 -3.03 -0.56
CA ARG A 167 11.39 -2.58 -0.58
C ARG A 167 11.16 -1.30 -1.39
N CYS A 168 12.11 -0.37 -1.36
CA CYS A 168 12.04 0.86 -2.17
C CYS A 168 12.18 0.53 -3.65
N PHE A 169 13.14 -0.34 -4.02
CA PHE A 169 13.28 -0.79 -5.40
C PHE A 169 12.04 -1.56 -5.87
N GLN A 170 11.50 -2.46 -5.05
CA GLN A 170 10.30 -3.22 -5.40
C GLN A 170 9.08 -2.29 -5.59
N THR A 171 8.91 -1.28 -4.73
CA THR A 171 7.89 -0.25 -4.90
C THR A 171 8.06 0.49 -6.23
N ALA A 172 9.28 0.96 -6.52
CA ALA A 172 9.58 1.65 -7.77
C ALA A 172 9.27 0.78 -8.99
N ASN A 173 9.56 -0.52 -8.91
CA ASN A 173 9.26 -1.48 -9.97
C ASN A 173 7.76 -1.66 -10.20
N PHE A 174 6.98 -1.88 -9.14
CA PHE A 174 5.54 -2.04 -9.26
C PHE A 174 4.84 -0.74 -9.68
N PHE A 175 5.34 0.41 -9.24
CA PHE A 175 4.89 1.71 -9.74
C PHE A 175 5.12 1.85 -11.24
N ALA A 176 6.33 1.55 -11.73
CA ALA A 176 6.64 1.64 -13.15
C ALA A 176 5.78 0.68 -14.00
N ARG A 177 5.55 -0.56 -13.52
CA ARG A 177 4.62 -1.52 -14.13
C ARG A 177 3.21 -0.95 -14.24
N GLY A 178 2.71 -0.31 -13.18
CA GLY A 178 1.38 0.31 -13.20
C GLY A 178 1.31 1.55 -14.09
N LEU A 179 2.40 2.33 -14.16
CA LEU A 179 2.49 3.54 -14.98
C LEU A 179 2.51 3.21 -16.48
N LEU A 180 3.31 2.22 -16.89
CA LEU A 180 3.48 1.85 -18.29
C LEU A 180 2.44 0.84 -18.78
N GLY A 181 1.80 0.09 -17.88
CA GLY A 181 0.80 -0.92 -18.25
C GLY A 181 1.41 -1.97 -19.17
N ASP A 182 0.77 -2.21 -20.31
CA ASP A 182 1.21 -3.19 -21.31
C ASP A 182 2.50 -2.78 -22.03
N ASP A 183 2.87 -1.50 -21.99
CA ASP A 183 4.13 -1.00 -22.56
C ASP A 183 5.34 -1.27 -21.64
N TYR A 184 5.14 -1.86 -20.46
CA TYR A 184 6.23 -2.17 -19.54
C TYR A 184 7.12 -3.31 -20.10
N ASP A 185 8.35 -2.98 -20.50
CA ASP A 185 9.38 -3.95 -20.89
C ASP A 185 10.35 -4.22 -19.72
N ASP A 186 10.40 -5.47 -19.25
CA ASP A 186 11.30 -5.89 -18.19
C ASP A 186 12.72 -6.26 -18.69
N GLY A 187 12.95 -6.17 -20.00
CA GLY A 187 14.19 -6.50 -20.68
C GLY A 187 14.47 -7.99 -20.79
N ALA A 188 13.50 -8.87 -20.47
CA ALA A 188 13.64 -10.32 -20.54
C ALA A 188 13.23 -10.91 -21.91
N ASP A 189 12.62 -10.12 -22.80
CA ASP A 189 12.15 -10.57 -24.10
C ASP A 189 13.27 -10.65 -25.15
N GLY A 190 14.05 -11.71 -24.99
CA GLY A 190 14.86 -12.30 -26.05
C GLY A 190 14.43 -13.73 -26.34
N ALA A 191 13.17 -13.97 -26.74
CA ALA A 191 12.72 -15.09 -27.61
C ALA A 191 11.20 -15.35 -27.50
N GLY A 192 10.45 -15.18 -28.60
CA GLY A 192 9.12 -15.77 -28.72
C GLY A 192 8.21 -15.11 -29.75
N ALA A 193 8.13 -15.75 -30.92
CA ALA A 193 7.26 -15.51 -32.08
C ALA A 193 5.94 -14.72 -31.89
N ASP A 194 5.70 -13.86 -32.89
CA ASP A 194 4.42 -13.24 -33.29
C ASP A 194 4.05 -11.89 -32.65
N GLY A 195 4.84 -10.85 -32.97
CA GLY A 195 4.46 -9.45 -32.82
C GLY A 195 5.61 -8.58 -32.33
N ALA A 196 5.96 -7.52 -33.06
CA ALA A 196 6.98 -6.55 -32.67
C ALA A 196 6.66 -5.89 -31.32
N GLY A 197 7.48 -6.11 -30.29
CA GLY A 197 7.32 -5.46 -28.99
C GLY A 197 8.13 -4.16 -28.89
N ASP A 198 7.52 -3.03 -29.22
CA ASP A 198 8.03 -1.67 -29.04
C ASP A 198 7.75 -1.16 -27.61
N GLY A 199 8.09 -1.98 -26.60
CA GLY A 199 7.82 -1.67 -25.19
C GLY A 199 8.69 -0.52 -24.66
N THR A 200 8.15 0.28 -23.74
CA THR A 200 8.90 1.33 -23.05
C THR A 200 9.85 0.71 -22.02
N LYS A 201 11.15 0.84 -22.28
CA LYS A 201 12.21 0.40 -21.36
C LYS A 201 12.24 1.25 -20.09
N VAL A 202 12.56 0.63 -18.95
CA VAL A 202 12.77 1.35 -17.68
C VAL A 202 14.22 1.28 -17.24
N LYS A 203 14.86 2.43 -17.01
CA LYS A 203 16.23 2.51 -16.49
C LYS A 203 16.21 2.86 -15.01
N TYR A 204 16.45 1.87 -14.15
CA TYR A 204 16.57 2.09 -12.72
C TYR A 204 17.96 2.58 -12.33
N THR A 205 18.02 3.68 -11.59
CA THR A 205 19.24 4.17 -10.93
C THR A 205 19.08 4.02 -9.43
N ARG A 206 19.99 3.26 -8.79
CA ARG A 206 19.95 2.99 -7.34
C ARG A 206 21.08 3.75 -6.63
N TYR A 207 20.74 4.43 -5.54
CA TYR A 207 21.68 5.12 -4.66
C TYR A 207 21.76 4.49 -3.27
#